data_AF-A0A330MT81-F1
#
_entry.id   AF-A0A330MT81-F1
#
_cell.length_a   1.000
_cell.length_b   1.000
_cell.length_c   1.000
_cell.angle_alpha   90.00
_cell.angle_beta   90.00
_cell.angle_gamma   90.00
#
_symmetry.space_group_name_H-M   'P 1'
#
loop_
_entity.id
_entity.type
_entity.pdbx_description
1 polymer ?
#
loop_
_entity_poly.entity_id
_entity_poly.type
_entity_poly.pdbx_seq_one_letter_code
_entity_poly.pdbx_strand_id
1 'polypeptide(L)' 'MKFMKNILFVLFTLLITTCYAQKPTEVPKPSEKPIDLGNPADVIIYIVLPLCAVLFFFIWRGKRNKTNK' A
#
# COMPACT_ATOMS: atom_id res chain seq x y z
N MET A 1 -16.45 -25.98 -29.48
CA MET A 1 -15.38 -25.00 -29.77
C MET A 1 -15.35 -23.80 -28.82
N LYS A 2 -16.49 -23.15 -28.52
CA LYS A 2 -16.53 -21.97 -27.62
C LYS A 2 -16.03 -22.24 -26.20
N PHE A 3 -16.41 -23.38 -25.61
CA PHE A 3 -16.00 -23.79 -24.26
C PHE A 3 -14.48 -23.99 -24.13
N MET A 4 -13.88 -24.71 -25.09
CA MET A 4 -12.43 -24.97 -25.12
C MET A 4 -11.61 -23.67 -25.31
N LYS A 5 -12.14 -22.71 -26.07
CA LYS A 5 -11.54 -21.38 -26.23
C LYS A 5 -11.56 -20.57 -24.94
N ASN A 6 -12.65 -20.66 -24.16
CA ASN A 6 -12.77 -19.96 -22.88
C ASN A 6 -11.81 -20.55 -21.83
N ILE A 7 -11.63 -21.88 -21.80
CA ILE A 7 -10.63 -22.53 -20.94
C ILE A 7 -9.22 -22.06 -21.29
N LEU A 8 -8.88 -22.02 -22.59
CA LEU A 8 -7.57 -21.56 -23.04
C LEU A 8 -7.31 -20.10 -22.64
N PHE A 9 -8.33 -19.25 -22.72
CA PHE A 9 -8.24 -17.84 -22.30
C PHE A 9 -8.02 -17.68 -20.78
N VAL A 10 -8.69 -18.50 -19.97
CA VAL A 10 -8.50 -18.51 -18.51
C VAL A 10 -7.10 -18.99 -18.13
N LEU A 11 -6.58 -20.02 -18.79
CA LEU A 11 -5.22 -20.50 -18.55
C LEU A 11 -4.17 -19.47 -18.96
N PHE A 12 -4.39 -18.76 -20.06
CA PHE A 12 -3.49 -17.70 -20.52
C PHE A 12 -3.47 -16.51 -19.56
N THR A 13 -4.63 -16.08 -19.05
CA THR A 13 -4.72 -14.99 -18.07
C THR A 13 -4.09 -15.36 -16.73
N LEU A 14 -4.21 -16.62 -16.28
CA LEU A 14 -3.57 -17.11 -15.05
C LEU A 14 -2.03 -17.15 -15.18
N LEU A 15 -1.49 -17.47 -16.36
CA LEU A 15 -0.04 -17.45 -16.59
C LEU A 15 0.53 -16.03 -16.49
N ILE A 16 -0.15 -15.05 -17.09
CA ILE A 16 0.32 -13.66 -17.12
C ILE A 16 0.39 -13.05 -15.71
N THR A 17 -0.56 -13.35 -14.83
CA THR A 17 -0.58 -12.75 -13.47
C THR A 17 0.60 -13.19 -12.60
N THR A 18 1.11 -14.41 -12.80
CA THR A 18 2.29 -14.90 -12.05
C THR A 18 3.59 -14.20 -12.45
N CYS A 19 3.71 -13.72 -13.70
CA CYS A 19 4.88 -12.98 -14.16
C CYS A 19 5.03 -11.60 -13.48
N TYR A 20 3.91 -10.96 -13.11
CA TYR A 20 3.91 -9.65 -12.44
C TYR A 20 4.18 -9.74 -10.93
N ALA A 21 4.25 -10.95 -10.36
CA ALA A 21 4.53 -11.16 -8.94
C ALA A 21 6.03 -11.35 -8.62
N GLN A 22 6.94 -11.12 -9.58
CA GLN A 22 8.37 -11.24 -9.33
C GLN A 22 8.87 -10.10 -8.44
N LYS A 23 9.32 -10.46 -7.23
CA LYS A 23 10.08 -9.54 -6.37
C LYS A 23 11.50 -9.39 -6.94
N PRO A 24 12.03 -8.16 -7.12
CA PRO A 24 13.40 -7.97 -7.56
C PRO A 24 14.38 -8.55 -6.53
N THR A 25 15.32 -9.38 -7.00
CA THR A 25 16.26 -10.12 -6.16
C THR A 25 17.54 -9.34 -5.84
N GLU A 26 17.90 -8.40 -6.70
CA GLU A 26 19.19 -7.69 -6.67
C GLU A 26 19.12 -6.35 -5.92
N VAL A 27 17.93 -5.87 -5.58
CA VAL A 27 17.77 -4.61 -4.84
C VAL A 27 17.82 -4.87 -3.33
N PRO A 28 18.43 -3.97 -2.53
CA PRO A 28 18.37 -4.04 -1.08
C PRO A 28 16.92 -4.17 -0.63
N LYS A 29 16.63 -5.27 0.06
CA LYS A 29 15.29 -5.53 0.57
C LYS A 29 15.07 -4.69 1.81
N PRO A 30 13.84 -4.18 2.03
CA PRO A 30 13.48 -3.67 3.35
C PRO A 30 13.75 -4.75 4.40
N SER A 31 14.10 -4.31 5.61
CA SER A 31 14.45 -5.22 6.70
C SER A 31 13.34 -6.26 6.92
N GLU A 32 13.69 -7.54 7.05
CA GLU A 32 12.74 -8.59 7.46
C GLU A 32 12.42 -8.50 8.97
N LYS A 33 13.06 -7.58 9.68
CA LYS A 33 12.81 -7.36 11.10
C LYS A 33 11.43 -6.74 11.31
N PRO A 34 10.72 -7.15 12.38
CA PRO A 34 9.50 -6.46 12.77
C PRO A 34 9.79 -5.00 13.12
N ILE A 35 8.76 -4.17 13.05
CA ILE A 35 8.82 -2.77 13.50
C ILE A 35 9.27 -2.76 14.96
N ASP A 36 10.33 -2.03 15.25
CA ASP A 36 10.90 -1.92 16.58
C ASP A 36 10.32 -0.72 17.31
N LEU A 37 9.38 -0.97 18.23
CA LEU A 37 8.77 0.09 19.03
C LEU A 37 9.73 0.73 20.03
N GLY A 38 10.91 0.14 20.26
CA GLY A 38 11.99 0.75 21.03
C GLY A 38 12.81 1.76 20.22
N ASN A 39 12.73 1.72 18.89
CA ASN A 39 13.40 2.67 18.01
C ASN A 39 12.51 3.92 17.79
N PRO A 40 12.97 5.13 18.16
CA PRO A 40 12.20 6.34 17.96
C PRO A 40 11.79 6.60 16.49
N ALA A 41 12.63 6.24 15.53
CA ALA A 41 12.34 6.42 14.11
C ALA A 41 11.13 5.59 13.67
N ASP A 42 11.08 4.32 14.07
CA ASP A 42 9.99 3.41 13.74
C ASP A 42 8.66 3.89 14.36
N VAL A 43 8.69 4.33 15.62
CA VAL A 43 7.51 4.90 16.28
C VAL A 43 7.03 6.17 15.56
N ILE A 44 7.94 7.07 15.18
CA ILE A 44 7.58 8.31 14.51
C ILE A 44 6.95 8.03 13.13
N ILE A 45 7.59 7.18 12.33
CA ILE A 45 7.17 6.92 10.95
C ILE A 45 5.87 6.11 10.91
N TYR A 46 5.77 5.05 11.72
CA TYR A 46 4.67 4.10 11.62
C TYR A 46 3.47 4.43 12.52
N ILE A 47 3.62 5.29 13.53
CA ILE A 47 2.52 5.64 14.46
C ILE A 47 2.25 7.15 14.43
N VAL A 48 3.26 7.97 14.71
CA VAL A 48 3.05 9.42 14.89
C VAL A 48 2.65 10.10 13.58
N LEU A 49 3.33 9.79 12.48
CA LEU A 49 3.06 10.41 11.18
C LEU A 49 1.64 10.13 10.65
N PRO A 50 1.10 8.90 10.69
CA PRO A 50 -0.31 8.63 10.38
C PRO A 50 -1.29 9.40 11.29
N LEU A 51 -1.04 9.46 12.59
CA LEU A 51 -1.89 10.20 13.53
C LEU A 51 -1.88 11.71 13.23
N CYS A 52 -0.70 12.28 12.95
CA CYS A 52 -0.57 13.67 12.52
C CYS A 52 -1.34 13.94 11.23
N ALA A 53 -1.27 13.05 10.24
CA ALA A 53 -2.02 13.20 8.99
C ALA A 53 -3.53 13.24 9.24
N VAL A 54 -4.05 12.36 10.11
CA VAL A 54 -5.46 12.35 10.51
C VAL A 54 -5.84 13.64 11.25
N LEU A 55 -5.02 14.08 12.21
CA LEU A 55 -5.25 15.32 12.95
C LEU A 55 -5.27 16.54 12.02
N PHE A 56 -4.27 16.66 11.14
CA PHE A 56 -4.20 17.76 10.18
C PHE A 56 -5.36 17.74 9.19
N PHE A 57 -5.83 16.57 8.77
CA PHE A 57 -7.03 16.46 7.95
C PHE A 57 -8.26 17.07 8.64
N PHE A 58 -8.49 16.76 9.92
CA PHE A 58 -9.61 17.31 10.68
C PHE A 58 -9.47 18.82 10.91
N ILE A 59 -8.28 19.31 11.24
CA ILE A 59 -8.01 20.74 11.41
C ILE A 59 -8.27 21.49 10.10
N TRP A 60 -7.75 20.98 8.99
CA TRP A 60 -7.96 21.57 7.66
C TRP A 60 -9.43 21.58 7.25
N ARG A 61 -10.14 20.46 7.47
CA ARG A 61 -11.58 20.34 7.21
C ARG A 61 -12.40 21.33 8.04
N GLY A 62 -12.07 21.49 9.32
CA GLY A 62 -12.72 22.45 10.21
C GLY A 62 -12.54 23.90 9.77
N LYS A 63 -11.35 24.25 9.26
CA LYS A 63 -11.05 25.62 8.78
C LYS A 63 -11.86 25.99 7.53
N ARG A 64 -12.08 25.05 6.60
CA ARG A 64 -12.86 25.28 5.37
C ARG A 64 -14.34 25.62 5.63
N ASN A 65 -14.90 25.13 6.73
CA ASN A 65 -16.28 25.41 7.11
C ASN A 65 -16.47 26.81 7.74
N LYS A 66 -15.39 27.49 8.14
CA LYS A 66 -15.42 28.87 8.66
C LYS A 66 -15.20 29.94 7.59
N THR A 67 -14.66 29.60 6.43
CA THR A 67 -14.39 30.57 5.36
C THR A 67 -15.61 30.85 4.46
N ASN A 68 -16.63 30.00 4.50
CA ASN A 68 -17.88 30.15 3.73
C ASN A 68 -19.08 30.62 4.59
N LYS A 69 -18.85 31.21 5.76
CA LYS A 69 -19.88 31.77 6.63
C LYS A 69 -19.48 33.17 7.05
#